data_AF-A0A1T4X8D4-F1
#
_entry.id   AF-A0A1T4X8D4-F1
#
_cell.length_a   1.000
_cell.length_b   1.000
_cell.length_c   1.000
_cell.angle_alpha   90.00
_cell.angle_beta   90.00
_cell.angle_gamma   90.00
#
_symmetry.space_group_name_H-M   'P 1'
#
loop_
_entity.id
_entity.type
_entity.pdbx_description
1 polymer ?
#
loop_
_entity_poly.entity_id
_entity_poly.type
_entity_poly.pdbx_seq_one_letter_code
_entity_poly.pdbx_strand_id
1 'polypeptide(L)'
;MSAFVLNRKYELQLPESFVDIDREEMEYVDGGGANYGWYGDITFRIARSVINAVVGVGATAAATAALASAGITGGLSTVVVPGLAGILGAVASNGLLKQDYYYVNMRFYLADYWTLRAISGFDNQITLAM
;
A
#
# COMPACT_ATOMS: atom_id res chain seq x y z
N MET A 1 42.39 -52.82 30.90
CA MET A 1 42.92 -52.16 29.68
C MET A 1 42.27 -52.79 28.45
N SER A 2 42.08 -52.00 27.39
CA SER A 2 41.36 -52.28 26.12
C SER A 2 39.87 -51.90 26.19
N ALA A 3 39.39 -50.73 25.74
CA ALA A 3 39.48 -50.04 24.45
C ALA A 3 38.71 -50.76 23.32
N PHE A 4 37.66 -50.08 22.81
CA PHE A 4 36.81 -50.36 21.63
C PHE A 4 35.90 -51.60 21.80
N VAL A 5 34.58 -51.57 21.60
CA VAL A 5 33.81 -51.06 20.46
C VAL A 5 32.38 -50.71 20.93
N LEU A 6 31.89 -49.53 20.53
CA LEU A 6 30.49 -49.11 20.68
C LEU A 6 29.57 -50.05 19.88
N ASN A 7 29.07 -51.11 20.51
CA ASN A 7 28.20 -52.11 19.90
C ASN A 7 26.71 -51.76 20.06
N ARG A 8 26.34 -50.50 19.81
CA ARG A 8 24.94 -50.13 19.61
C ARG A 8 24.77 -49.77 18.14
N LYS A 9 24.40 -50.77 17.35
CA LYS A 9 23.83 -50.56 16.01
C LYS A 9 22.49 -49.86 16.17
N TYR A 10 22.50 -48.56 16.43
CA TYR A 10 21.37 -47.72 16.03
C TYR A 10 21.55 -47.51 14.54
N GLU A 11 21.09 -48.48 13.75
CA GLU A 11 20.77 -48.19 12.36
C GLU A 11 19.76 -47.04 12.43
N LEU A 12 20.16 -45.87 11.95
CA LEU A 12 19.27 -44.74 11.78
C LEU A 12 18.26 -45.18 10.72
N GLN A 13 17.19 -45.84 11.16
CA GLN A 13 16.04 -46.15 10.33
C GLN A 13 15.39 -44.81 10.01
N LEU A 14 15.79 -44.23 8.89
CA LEU A 14 15.03 -43.17 8.26
C LEU A 14 13.67 -43.79 7.92
N PRO A 15 12.55 -43.26 8.43
CA PRO A 15 11.25 -43.76 8.05
C PRO A 15 11.14 -43.72 6.52
N GLU A 16 10.79 -44.84 5.89
CA GLU A 16 10.53 -44.95 4.44
C GLU A 16 9.30 -44.15 3.99
N SER A 17 8.71 -43.35 4.88
CA SER A 17 7.75 -42.31 4.54
C SER A 17 8.51 -41.09 4.01
N PHE A 18 9.08 -41.22 2.81
CA PHE A 18 9.15 -40.07 1.93
C PHE A 18 7.69 -39.71 1.65
N VAL A 19 7.15 -38.74 2.41
CA VAL A 19 6.07 -37.95 1.86
C VAL A 19 6.74 -37.35 0.62
N ASP A 20 6.36 -37.85 -0.55
CA ASP A 20 6.73 -37.26 -1.82
C ASP A 20 6.28 -35.81 -1.71
N ILE A 21 7.22 -34.93 -1.35
CA ILE A 21 7.00 -33.51 -1.43
C ILE A 21 6.99 -33.28 -2.93
N ASP A 22 5.80 -33.37 -3.51
CA ASP A 22 5.56 -33.02 -4.89
C ASP A 22 6.20 -31.66 -5.08
N ARG A 23 7.18 -31.60 -5.96
CA ARG A 23 7.90 -30.36 -6.25
C ARG A 23 6.96 -29.29 -6.80
N GLU A 24 5.75 -29.70 -7.20
CA GLU A 24 4.61 -28.87 -7.60
C GLU A 24 3.91 -28.19 -6.41
N GLU A 25 3.99 -28.73 -5.20
CA GLU A 25 3.42 -28.11 -3.97
C GLU A 25 4.44 -27.28 -3.17
N MET A 26 5.71 -27.28 -3.57
CA MET A 26 6.66 -26.27 -3.11
C MET A 26 6.38 -24.97 -3.85
N GLU A 27 5.22 -24.36 -3.59
CA GLU A 27 4.95 -22.99 -3.98
C GLU A 27 6.05 -22.15 -3.35
N TYR A 28 6.96 -21.69 -4.21
CA TYR A 28 7.88 -20.63 -3.89
C TYR A 28 6.99 -19.44 -3.55
N VAL A 29 6.68 -19.25 -2.26
CA VAL A 29 6.14 -17.99 -1.75
C VAL A 29 7.31 -17.02 -1.86
N ASP A 30 7.53 -16.53 -3.08
CA ASP A 30 8.35 -15.37 -3.35
C ASP A 30 7.70 -14.25 -2.54
N GLY A 31 8.31 -13.98 -1.38
CA GLY A 31 7.77 -13.08 -0.37
C GLY A 31 7.49 -11.75 -1.04
N GLY A 32 6.21 -11.55 -1.38
CA GLY A 32 5.71 -10.58 -2.34
C GLY A 32 6.58 -9.35 -2.38
N GLY A 33 7.52 -9.37 -3.34
CA GLY A 33 8.41 -8.25 -3.57
C GLY A 33 7.53 -7.07 -3.91
N ALA A 34 7.44 -6.12 -2.97
CA ALA A 34 6.82 -4.84 -3.23
C ALA A 34 7.44 -4.33 -4.53
N ASN A 35 6.64 -4.28 -5.59
CA ASN A 35 6.98 -3.81 -6.93
C ASN A 35 8.21 -2.91 -6.88
N TYR A 36 9.38 -3.46 -7.21
CA TYR A 36 10.66 -2.74 -7.22
C TYR A 36 10.71 -1.80 -8.44
N GLY A 37 9.79 -0.84 -8.45
CA GLY A 37 9.89 0.37 -9.24
C GLY A 37 10.24 1.52 -8.30
N TRP A 38 11.10 2.43 -8.74
CA TRP A 38 11.30 3.74 -8.06
C TRP A 38 10.02 4.59 -7.96
N TYR A 39 8.93 4.10 -8.56
CA TYR A 39 7.62 4.71 -8.63
C TYR A 39 6.55 3.69 -8.21
N GLY A 40 5.54 4.17 -7.49
CA GLY A 40 4.36 3.41 -7.13
C GLY A 40 3.11 4.27 -7.24
N ASP A 41 1.97 3.63 -7.49
CA ASP A 41 0.69 4.32 -7.61
C ASP A 41 -0.13 4.10 -6.33
N ILE A 42 -0.69 5.18 -5.78
CA ILE A 42 -1.63 5.18 -4.65
C ILE A 42 -2.98 5.66 -5.16
N THR A 43 -4.05 4.98 -4.74
CA THR A 43 -5.42 5.39 -5.04
C THR A 43 -5.98 6.20 -3.88
N PHE A 44 -6.38 7.44 -4.16
CA PHE A 44 -7.19 8.24 -3.24
C PHE A 44 -8.67 8.06 -3.55
N ARG A 45 -9.45 7.68 -2.53
CA ARG A 45 -10.90 7.70 -2.57
C ARG A 45 -11.38 8.98 -1.90
N ILE A 46 -11.96 9.88 -2.66
CA ILE A 46 -12.33 11.23 -2.22
C ILE A 46 -13.85 11.32 -2.08
N ALA A 47 -14.33 11.70 -0.89
CA ALA A 47 -15.74 11.97 -0.67
C ALA A 47 -16.20 13.24 -1.41
N ARG A 48 -17.47 13.26 -1.85
CA ARG A 48 -18.07 14.45 -2.48
C ARG A 48 -17.97 15.71 -1.60
N SER A 49 -18.01 15.58 -0.27
CA SER A 49 -17.87 16.70 0.67
C SER A 49 -16.56 17.45 0.50
N VAL A 50 -15.44 16.73 0.34
CA VAL A 50 -14.11 17.30 0.05
C VAL A 50 -14.14 18.09 -1.26
N ILE A 51 -14.75 17.54 -2.30
CA ILE A 51 -14.82 18.19 -3.62
C ILE A 51 -15.70 19.44 -3.56
N ASN A 52 -16.81 19.39 -2.82
CA ASN A 52 -17.65 20.58 -2.59
C ASN A 52 -16.92 21.66 -1.80
N ALA A 53 -16.06 21.29 -0.84
CA ALA A 53 -15.26 22.24 -0.07
C ALA A 53 -14.27 23.03 -0.95
N VAL A 54 -13.87 22.50 -2.11
CA VAL A 54 -13.05 23.22 -3.10
C VAL A 54 -13.72 24.50 -3.58
N VAL A 55 -15.04 24.48 -3.76
CA VAL A 55 -15.83 25.62 -4.24
C VAL A 55 -15.96 26.70 -3.17
N GLY A 56 -15.91 26.34 -1.88
CA GLY A 56 -16.07 27.27 -0.75
C GLY A 56 -14.78 27.76 -0.10
N VAL A 57 -13.71 26.94 -0.10
CA VAL A 57 -12.47 27.19 0.67
C VAL A 57 -11.23 27.19 -0.24
N GLY A 58 -11.36 26.79 -1.50
CA GLY A 58 -10.26 26.66 -2.47
C GLY A 58 -9.62 25.28 -2.47
N ALA A 59 -9.15 24.85 -3.65
CA ALA A 59 -8.70 23.46 -3.88
C ALA A 59 -7.52 23.04 -3.01
N THR A 60 -6.55 23.92 -2.79
CA THR A 60 -5.36 23.65 -1.98
C THR A 60 -5.69 23.45 -0.51
N ALA A 61 -6.62 24.25 0.03
CA ALA A 61 -7.07 24.13 1.41
C ALA A 61 -7.90 22.86 1.61
N ALA A 62 -8.81 22.57 0.67
CA ALA A 62 -9.59 21.33 0.67
C ALA A 62 -8.69 20.08 0.58
N ALA A 63 -7.69 20.08 -0.30
CA ALA A 63 -6.70 19.00 -0.42
C ALA A 63 -5.91 18.81 0.88
N THR A 64 -5.42 19.90 1.48
CA THR A 64 -4.68 19.85 2.75
C THR A 64 -5.52 19.28 3.87
N ALA A 65 -6.75 19.74 4.03
CA ALA A 65 -7.66 19.26 5.06
C ALA A 65 -8.05 17.79 4.84
N ALA A 66 -8.24 17.38 3.57
CA ALA A 66 -8.56 16.02 3.20
C ALA A 66 -7.43 15.04 3.50
N LEU A 67 -6.18 15.44 3.22
CA LEU A 67 -5.00 14.67 3.58
C LEU A 67 -4.84 14.60 5.11
N ALA A 68 -5.06 15.69 5.82
CA ALA A 68 -5.02 15.71 7.28
C ALA A 68 -6.07 14.79 7.91
N SER A 69 -7.30 14.72 7.35
CA SER A 69 -8.34 13.80 7.85
C SER A 69 -8.02 12.33 7.60
N ALA A 70 -7.19 12.04 6.60
CA ALA A 70 -6.61 10.72 6.36
C ALA A 70 -5.32 10.45 7.16
N GLY A 71 -4.96 11.33 8.11
CA GLY A 71 -3.75 11.18 8.94
C GLY A 71 -2.45 11.51 8.22
N ILE A 72 -2.51 12.07 7.01
CA ILE A 72 -1.34 12.51 6.25
C ILE A 72 -1.01 13.93 6.69
N THR A 73 -0.20 14.05 7.74
CA THR A 73 0.29 15.34 8.25
C THR A 73 1.82 15.43 8.11
N GLY A 74 2.33 16.54 7.57
CA GLY A 74 3.77 16.80 7.43
C GLY A 74 4.23 17.06 5.99
N GLY A 75 5.56 17.10 5.78
CA GLY A 75 6.21 17.52 4.53
C GLY A 75 5.79 16.74 3.26
N LEU A 76 5.22 15.56 3.42
CA LEU A 76 4.62 14.75 2.34
C LEU A 76 3.44 15.48 1.65
N SER A 77 2.71 16.31 2.39
CA SER A 77 1.62 17.12 1.86
C SER A 77 2.10 18.13 0.80
N THR A 78 3.35 18.62 0.83
CA THR A 78 3.78 19.64 -0.13
C THR A 78 3.95 19.10 -1.56
N VAL A 79 4.15 17.79 -1.72
CA VAL A 79 4.22 17.11 -3.02
C VAL A 79 2.83 16.59 -3.44
N VAL A 80 2.04 16.09 -2.48
CA VAL A 80 0.72 15.49 -2.75
C VAL A 80 -0.35 16.57 -2.98
N VAL A 81 -0.34 17.66 -2.19
CA VAL A 81 -1.35 18.71 -2.21
C VAL A 81 -1.47 19.39 -3.57
N PRO A 82 -0.39 19.80 -4.27
CA PRO A 82 -0.52 20.46 -5.57
C PRO A 82 -1.21 19.57 -6.62
N GLY A 83 -0.83 18.29 -6.68
CA GLY A 83 -1.43 17.33 -7.61
C GLY A 83 -2.90 17.06 -7.28
N LEU A 84 -3.19 16.80 -6.00
CA LEU A 84 -4.55 16.55 -5.54
C LEU A 84 -5.45 17.79 -5.71
N ALA A 85 -4.95 18.98 -5.38
CA ALA A 85 -5.67 20.24 -5.54
C ALA A 85 -5.97 20.55 -7.01
N GLY A 86 -5.03 20.32 -7.93
CA GLY A 86 -5.27 20.47 -9.36
C GLY A 86 -6.40 19.57 -9.86
N ILE A 87 -6.41 18.32 -9.42
CA ILE A 87 -7.45 17.34 -9.78
C ILE A 87 -8.79 17.72 -9.14
N LEU A 88 -8.81 18.03 -7.84
CA LEU A 88 -10.00 18.47 -7.12
C LEU A 88 -10.62 19.73 -7.74
N GLY A 89 -9.79 20.71 -8.11
CA GLY A 89 -10.21 21.91 -8.80
C GLY A 89 -10.80 21.62 -10.19
N ALA A 90 -10.19 20.72 -10.96
CA ALA A 90 -10.69 20.30 -12.26
C ALA A 90 -12.01 19.51 -12.17
N VAL A 91 -12.16 18.65 -11.14
CA VAL A 91 -13.39 17.88 -10.94
C VAL A 91 -14.53 18.80 -10.48
N ALA A 92 -14.25 19.76 -9.59
CA ALA A 92 -15.23 20.75 -9.16
C ALA A 92 -15.65 21.70 -10.30
N SER A 93 -14.71 22.14 -11.15
CA SER A 93 -15.00 23.08 -12.24
C SER A 93 -15.76 22.46 -13.42
N ASN A 94 -15.62 21.16 -13.65
CA ASN A 94 -16.37 20.44 -14.70
C ASN A 94 -17.83 20.12 -14.31
N GLY A 95 -18.29 20.50 -13.11
CA GLY A 95 -19.71 20.50 -12.72
C GLY A 95 -20.39 19.13 -12.66
N LEU A 96 -19.65 18.02 -12.79
CA LEU A 96 -20.23 16.67 -12.92
C LEU A 96 -20.04 15.84 -11.64
N LEU A 97 -20.55 16.36 -10.51
CA LEU A 97 -20.61 15.61 -9.25
C LEU A 97 -21.87 14.74 -9.20
N LYS A 98 -21.77 13.52 -9.74
CA LYS A 98 -22.86 12.53 -9.77
C LYS A 98 -22.69 11.42 -8.73
N GLN A 99 -21.46 11.18 -8.27
CA GLN A 99 -21.12 10.07 -7.39
C GLN A 99 -20.78 10.55 -5.97
N ASP A 100 -20.97 9.67 -4.98
CA ASP A 100 -20.67 9.98 -3.57
C ASP A 100 -19.17 9.90 -3.27
N TYR A 101 -18.45 9.09 -4.05
CA TYR A 101 -17.00 8.97 -3.99
C TYR A 101 -16.38 9.00 -5.38
N TYR A 102 -15.19 9.59 -5.45
CA TYR A 102 -14.35 9.64 -6.65
C TYR A 102 -13.01 8.97 -6.38
N TYR A 103 -12.54 8.17 -7.33
CA TYR A 103 -11.24 7.51 -7.24
C TYR A 103 -10.23 8.27 -8.09
N VAL A 104 -9.08 8.60 -7.49
CA VAL A 104 -7.98 9.28 -8.15
C VAL A 104 -6.71 8.47 -7.93
N ASN A 105 -6.09 8.02 -9.01
CA ASN A 105 -4.79 7.36 -8.96
C ASN A 105 -3.69 8.39 -9.11
N MET A 106 -2.74 8.40 -8.18
CA MET A 106 -1.59 9.30 -8.20
C MET A 106 -0.31 8.49 -8.12
N ARG A 107 0.65 8.85 -8.97
CA ARG A 107 2.00 8.28 -8.97
C ARG A 107 2.89 9.01 -7.98
N PHE A 108 3.58 8.27 -7.13
CA PHE A 108 4.53 8.78 -6.13
C PHE A 108 5.91 8.17 -6.29
N TYR A 109 6.89 8.88 -5.74
CA TYR A 109 8.32 8.63 -5.93
C TYR A 109 8.94 8.18 -4.60
N LEU A 110 9.77 7.12 -4.63
CA LEU A 110 10.65 6.72 -3.52
C LEU A 110 9.97 6.71 -2.13
N ALA A 111 10.43 7.58 -1.22
CA ALA A 111 10.04 7.64 0.19
C ALA A 111 8.58 8.06 0.38
N ASP A 112 8.05 8.87 -0.54
CA ASP A 112 6.66 9.33 -0.48
C ASP A 112 5.71 8.14 -0.67
N TYR A 113 6.02 7.27 -1.64
CA TYR A 113 5.23 6.06 -1.87
C TYR A 113 5.24 5.13 -0.67
N TRP A 114 6.42 4.84 -0.11
CA TRP A 114 6.54 3.96 1.05
C TRP A 114 5.80 4.49 2.28
N THR A 115 5.84 5.80 2.50
CA THR A 115 5.14 6.43 3.62
C THR A 115 3.62 6.39 3.41
N LEU A 116 3.14 6.78 2.22
CA LEU A 116 1.70 6.71 1.89
C LEU A 116 1.17 5.28 1.94
N ARG A 117 1.96 4.32 1.46
CA ARG A 117 1.63 2.90 1.52
C ARG A 117 1.56 2.39 2.95
N ALA A 118 2.45 2.84 3.83
CA ALA A 118 2.36 2.52 5.26
C ALA A 118 1.12 3.14 5.91
N ILE A 119 0.79 4.39 5.57
CA ILE A 119 -0.42 5.09 6.06
C ILE A 119 -1.69 4.37 5.61
N SER A 120 -1.70 3.82 4.39
CA SER A 120 -2.85 3.08 3.88
C SER A 120 -3.00 1.68 4.52
N GLY A 121 -2.04 1.21 5.32
CA GLY A 121 -2.03 -0.17 5.80
C GLY A 121 -1.64 -1.17 4.71
N PHE A 122 -0.84 -0.73 3.74
CA PHE A 122 -0.25 -1.48 2.63
C PHE A 122 -1.21 -1.91 1.51
N ASP A 123 -2.46 -1.46 1.54
CA ASP A 123 -3.49 -1.73 0.52
C ASP A 123 -3.46 -0.73 -0.67
N ASN A 124 -2.60 0.29 -0.61
CA ASN A 124 -2.51 1.41 -1.55
C ASN A 124 -3.81 2.24 -1.71
N GLN A 125 -4.75 2.17 -0.76
CA GLN A 125 -6.01 2.90 -0.81
C GLN A 125 -6.13 3.85 0.39
N ILE A 126 -6.18 5.15 0.09
CA ILE A 126 -6.34 6.18 1.11
C ILE A 126 -7.71 6.83 0.95
N THR A 127 -8.54 6.75 1.97
CA THR A 127 -9.86 7.39 1.97
C THR A 127 -9.77 8.79 2.56
N LEU A 128 -10.13 9.77 1.75
CA LEU A 128 -10.26 11.17 2.15
C LEU A 128 -11.75 11.45 2.40
N ALA A 129 -12.12 11.48 3.68
CA ALA A 129 -13.47 11.80 4.12
C ALA A 129 -13.44 12.89 5.20
N MET A 130 -14.44 13.76 5.18
CA MET A 130 -14.70 14.83 6.15
C MET A 130 -16.17 15.21 6.08
#